data_AF-A0A7J4K443-F1
#
_entry.id   AF-A0A7J4K443-F1
#
_cell.length_a   1.000
_cell.length_b   1.000
_cell.length_c   1.000
_cell.angle_alpha   90.00
_cell.angle_beta   90.00
_cell.angle_gamma   90.00
#
_symmetry.space_group_name_H-M   'P 1'
#
loop_
_entity.id
_entity.type
_entity.pdbx_description
1 polymer ?
#
loop_
_entity_poly.entity_id
_entity_poly.type
_entity_poly.pdbx_seq_one_letter_code
_entity_poly.pdbx_strand_id
1 'polypeptide(L)'
;MTKKDPAGKQTDNSAQPEGTPTKTQHDDFDYETIEGELCPFCNEKTLTLMETARDIPFFGVCHIFSMDCSNCKYHKADVEAENATGEPVKYTLDISEEADMKIRVIKSSEATVKLAYIGEIEPGETANGYITNVEGLLNRMKQQIEHLKKAAQEGDEADEETATKCKNMLKKLTRILWGQEPLKITISDPSGNSAIISEKAEKKRL
;
A
#
# COMPACT_ATOMS: atom_id res chain seq x y z
N MET A 1 -44.77 58.87 -25.91
CA MET A 1 -43.69 57.90 -25.63
C MET A 1 -42.71 58.67 -24.75
N THR A 2 -42.42 58.36 -23.50
CA THR A 2 -42.14 57.08 -22.84
C THR A 2 -42.31 57.26 -21.32
N LYS A 3 -42.68 56.17 -20.66
CA LYS A 3 -42.84 56.03 -19.21
C LYS A 3 -41.49 55.86 -18.49
N LYS A 4 -41.59 56.00 -17.16
CA LYS A 4 -40.92 55.24 -16.09
C LYS A 4 -39.69 55.83 -15.40
N ASP A 5 -39.80 55.72 -14.08
CA ASP A 5 -38.93 56.05 -12.96
C ASP A 5 -37.57 55.37 -12.99
N PRO A 6 -36.54 55.90 -12.30
CA PRO A 6 -35.39 55.11 -11.87
C PRO A 6 -35.49 54.81 -10.37
N ALA A 7 -35.73 53.54 -10.05
CA ALA A 7 -35.47 52.94 -8.75
C ALA A 7 -34.08 52.28 -8.74
N GLY A 8 -33.46 52.22 -7.56
CA GLY A 8 -32.55 51.13 -7.21
C GLY A 8 -31.11 51.54 -6.89
N LYS A 9 -30.85 51.79 -5.59
CA LYS A 9 -29.54 51.60 -4.97
C LYS A 9 -29.17 50.12 -5.01
N GLN A 10 -27.95 49.79 -5.41
CA GLN A 10 -27.27 48.55 -5.05
C GLN A 10 -25.85 48.87 -4.59
N THR A 11 -25.62 48.64 -3.31
CA THR A 11 -24.31 48.60 -2.66
C THR A 11 -23.77 47.18 -2.81
N ASP A 12 -22.64 47.03 -3.49
CA ASP A 12 -21.87 45.78 -3.54
C ASP A 12 -21.06 45.67 -2.22
N ASN A 13 -21.28 44.57 -1.49
CA ASN A 13 -20.64 44.28 -0.22
C ASN A 13 -20.04 42.86 -0.37
N SER A 14 -18.78 42.81 -0.78
CA SER A 14 -18.01 41.59 -0.96
C SER A 14 -17.47 41.11 0.40
N ALA A 15 -18.25 40.26 1.07
CA ALA A 15 -17.76 39.41 2.16
C ALA A 15 -17.58 37.99 1.61
N GLN A 16 -16.33 37.51 1.56
CA GLN A 16 -16.02 36.10 1.32
C GLN A 16 -16.37 35.29 2.58
N PRO A 17 -17.13 34.18 2.50
CA PRO A 17 -17.27 33.29 3.63
C PRO A 17 -16.07 32.33 3.68
N GLU A 18 -15.42 32.30 4.85
CA GLU A 18 -14.44 31.29 5.24
C GLU A 18 -15.08 29.90 5.13
N GLY A 19 -14.49 29.05 4.27
CA GLY A 19 -14.94 27.68 4.07
C GLY A 19 -14.56 26.82 5.26
N THR A 20 -15.53 26.46 6.09
CA THR A 20 -15.44 25.38 7.08
C THR A 20 -15.12 24.05 6.40
N PRO A 21 -14.26 23.20 6.97
CA PRO A 21 -13.91 21.91 6.39
C PRO A 21 -15.12 20.97 6.40
N THR A 22 -15.46 20.48 5.21
CA THR A 22 -16.56 19.55 4.97
C THR A 22 -16.19 18.18 5.52
N LYS A 23 -16.86 17.76 6.61
CA LYS A 23 -16.76 16.39 7.15
C LYS A 23 -17.45 15.42 6.19
N THR A 24 -16.66 14.66 5.45
CA THR A 24 -17.16 13.52 4.66
C THR A 24 -17.20 12.30 5.59
N GLN A 25 -18.38 11.71 5.77
CA GLN A 25 -18.57 10.54 6.63
C GLN A 25 -17.90 9.30 5.99
N HIS A 26 -16.77 8.90 6.55
CA HIS A 26 -16.16 7.58 6.43
C HIS A 26 -15.54 7.30 7.80
N ASP A 27 -15.94 6.19 8.45
CA ASP A 27 -15.44 5.59 9.70
C ASP A 27 -14.56 6.46 10.61
N ASP A 28 -14.95 6.64 11.88
CA ASP A 28 -14.29 7.42 12.96
C ASP A 28 -12.77 7.17 13.10
N PHE A 29 -12.00 7.66 12.15
CA PHE A 29 -10.57 7.54 12.07
C PHE A 29 -10.01 8.94 12.01
N ASP A 30 -9.37 9.33 13.11
CA ASP A 30 -8.66 10.58 13.19
C ASP A 30 -7.40 10.47 12.32
N TYR A 31 -7.45 11.15 11.18
CA TYR A 31 -6.31 11.38 10.31
C TYR A 31 -5.77 12.78 10.59
N GLU A 32 -4.48 12.86 10.88
CA GLU A 32 -3.76 14.13 10.83
C GLU A 32 -3.40 14.39 9.37
N THR A 33 -3.84 15.55 8.85
CA THR A 33 -3.64 15.92 7.45
C THR A 33 -2.92 17.25 7.37
N ILE A 34 -1.85 17.30 6.58
CA ILE A 34 -1.10 18.52 6.27
C ILE A 34 -1.17 18.72 4.75
N GLU A 35 -1.77 19.83 4.31
CA GLU A 35 -1.94 20.16 2.89
C GLU A 35 -1.00 21.27 2.44
N GLY A 36 -0.69 21.31 1.15
CA GLY A 36 0.06 22.42 0.54
C GLY A 36 1.58 22.29 0.69
N GLU A 37 2.08 21.09 0.96
CA GLU A 37 3.51 20.81 1.05
C GLU A 37 4.15 20.69 -0.34
N LEU A 38 5.47 20.91 -0.39
CA LEU A 38 6.24 20.85 -1.63
C LEU A 38 6.37 19.39 -2.11
N CYS A 39 5.85 19.10 -3.30
CA CYS A 39 5.99 17.77 -3.89
C CYS A 39 7.45 17.50 -4.33
N PRO A 40 8.10 16.41 -3.90
CA PRO A 40 9.49 16.12 -4.27
C PRO A 40 9.67 15.75 -5.76
N PHE A 41 8.58 15.46 -6.48
CA PHE A 41 8.62 15.09 -7.89
C PHE A 41 8.35 16.26 -8.83
N CYS A 42 7.36 17.11 -8.54
CA CYS A 42 7.00 18.23 -9.42
C CYS A 42 7.32 19.62 -8.84
N ASN A 43 7.79 19.70 -7.60
CA ASN A 43 8.13 20.95 -6.89
C ASN A 43 6.96 21.94 -6.77
N GLU A 44 5.72 21.46 -6.86
CA GLU A 44 4.52 22.28 -6.63
C GLU A 44 3.98 22.04 -5.23
N LYS A 45 3.42 23.08 -4.61
CA LYS A 45 2.79 23.04 -3.28
C LYS A 45 1.41 22.38 -3.30
N THR A 46 1.39 21.12 -3.72
CA THR A 46 0.17 20.34 -4.00
C THR A 46 0.21 18.95 -3.37
N LEU A 47 1.21 18.72 -2.50
CA LEU A 47 1.37 17.50 -1.73
C LEU A 47 0.51 17.57 -0.46
N THR A 48 -0.21 16.49 -0.20
CA THR A 48 -0.94 16.25 1.04
C THR A 48 -0.26 15.11 1.78
N LEU A 49 0.11 15.35 3.03
CA LEU A 49 0.59 14.34 3.96
C LEU A 49 -0.57 13.91 4.84
N MET A 50 -0.76 12.61 5.01
CA MET A 50 -1.75 12.04 5.91
C MET A 50 -1.07 11.07 6.85
N GLU A 51 -1.44 11.10 8.13
CA GLU A 51 -0.95 10.18 9.15
C GLU A 51 -2.12 9.68 10.02
N THR A 52 -2.08 8.41 10.40
CA THR A 52 -3.03 7.84 11.37
C THR A 52 -2.32 6.79 12.22
N ALA A 53 -2.55 6.86 13.54
CA ALA A 53 -2.08 5.85 14.47
C ALA A 53 -3.11 4.70 14.57
N ARG A 54 -2.63 3.47 14.49
CA ARG A 54 -3.45 2.25 14.56
C ARG A 54 -2.86 1.25 15.54
N ASP A 55 -3.67 0.86 16.52
CA ASP A 55 -3.33 -0.28 17.37
C ASP A 55 -3.67 -1.58 16.62
N ILE A 56 -2.62 -2.30 16.21
CA ILE A 56 -2.73 -3.59 15.54
C ILE A 56 -2.62 -4.69 16.61
N PRO A 57 -3.65 -5.53 16.81
CA PRO A 57 -3.62 -6.60 17.80
C PRO A 57 -2.36 -7.45 17.70
N PHE A 58 -1.71 -7.71 18.84
CA PHE A 58 -0.47 -8.48 19.00
C PHE A 58 0.79 -7.88 18.36
N PHE A 59 0.69 -6.74 17.68
CA PHE A 59 1.85 -6.02 17.14
C PHE A 59 2.08 -4.68 17.84
N GLY A 60 1.01 -4.02 18.27
CA GLY A 60 1.04 -2.73 18.96
C GLY A 60 0.67 -1.57 18.02
N VAL A 61 0.99 -0.36 18.47
CA VAL A 61 0.66 0.87 17.74
C VAL A 61 1.59 1.06 16.55
N CYS A 62 1.00 1.39 15.40
CA CYS A 62 1.71 1.75 14.17
C CYS A 62 1.19 3.07 13.63
N HIS A 63 2.11 3.88 13.12
CA HIS A 63 1.83 5.07 12.36
C HIS A 63 1.79 4.69 10.88
N ILE A 64 0.63 4.87 10.26
CA ILE A 64 0.44 4.67 8.83
C ILE A 64 0.42 6.06 8.22
N PHE A 65 1.31 6.32 7.28
CA PHE A 65 1.37 7.60 6.60
C PHE A 65 1.33 7.46 5.08
N SER A 66 0.81 8.49 4.43
CA SER A 66 0.84 8.63 2.98
C SER A 66 1.16 10.06 2.55
N MET A 67 1.73 10.16 1.35
CA MET A 67 2.01 11.39 0.63
C MET A 67 1.32 11.30 -0.72
N ASP A 68 0.40 12.21 -0.99
CA ASP A 68 -0.43 12.24 -2.19
C ASP A 68 -0.32 13.60 -2.88
N CYS A 69 0.15 13.63 -4.13
CA CYS A 69 0.26 14.85 -4.91
C CYS A 69 -0.93 15.00 -5.86
N SER A 70 -1.75 16.02 -5.66
CA SER A 70 -2.91 16.30 -6.51
C SER A 70 -2.51 16.71 -7.94
N ASN A 71 -1.32 17.28 -8.13
CA ASN A 71 -0.80 17.74 -9.44
C ASN A 71 -0.20 16.60 -10.28
N CYS A 72 0.89 15.98 -9.82
CA CYS A 72 1.64 14.97 -10.62
C CYS A 72 1.27 13.52 -10.32
N LYS A 73 0.32 13.27 -9.39
CA LYS A 73 -0.13 11.94 -8.98
C LYS A 73 0.94 11.07 -8.32
N TYR A 74 2.01 11.70 -7.82
CA TYR A 74 2.92 11.03 -6.91
C TYR A 74 2.16 10.50 -5.70
N HIS A 75 2.39 9.24 -5.36
CA HIS A 75 1.84 8.57 -4.19
C HIS A 75 2.95 7.73 -3.52
N LYS A 76 3.08 7.87 -2.21
CA LYS A 76 3.93 7.02 -1.38
C LYS A 76 3.22 6.76 -0.07
N ALA A 77 3.28 5.53 0.42
CA ALA A 77 2.78 5.17 1.74
C ALA A 77 3.77 4.26 2.45
N ASP A 78 3.83 4.36 3.77
CA ASP A 78 4.60 3.44 4.60
C ASP A 78 3.96 3.22 5.97
N VAL A 79 4.55 2.29 6.72
CA VAL A 79 4.14 1.92 8.07
C VAL A 79 5.35 1.96 8.98
N GLU A 80 5.23 2.68 10.09
CA GLU A 80 6.22 2.73 11.17
C GLU A 80 5.61 2.14 12.44
N ALA A 81 6.31 1.21 13.08
CA ALA A 81 5.85 0.62 14.34
C ALA A 81 6.50 1.36 15.51
N GLU A 82 5.73 1.75 16.53
CA GLU A 82 6.28 2.47 17.70
C GLU A 82 7.30 1.64 18.48
N ASN A 83 7.16 0.31 18.42
CA ASN A 83 8.07 -0.64 19.05
C ASN A 83 9.17 -1.15 18.12
N ALA A 84 9.31 -0.60 16.90
CA ALA A 84 10.40 -0.96 16.02
C ALA A 84 11.72 -0.58 16.67
N THR A 85 12.64 -1.55 16.78
CA THR A 85 13.98 -1.31 17.33
C THR A 85 14.91 -0.62 16.33
N GLY A 86 14.44 -0.40 15.09
CA GLY A 86 15.27 0.01 13.94
C GLY A 86 16.31 -1.04 13.53
N GLU A 87 16.29 -2.23 14.15
CA GLU A 87 17.21 -3.31 13.79
C GLU A 87 16.66 -4.06 12.57
N PRO A 88 17.52 -4.42 11.60
CA PRO A 88 17.14 -5.29 10.48
C PRO A 88 16.52 -6.60 10.94
N VAL A 89 15.34 -6.94 10.41
CA VAL A 89 14.57 -8.15 10.79
C VAL A 89 14.32 -9.06 9.61
N LYS A 90 14.32 -10.37 9.88
CA LYS A 90 13.87 -11.40 8.97
C LYS A 90 12.76 -12.22 9.61
N TYR A 91 11.61 -12.28 8.96
CA TYR A 91 10.53 -13.18 9.32
C TYR A 91 10.48 -14.35 8.35
N THR A 92 10.27 -15.56 8.85
CA THR A 92 9.99 -16.75 8.05
C THR A 92 8.67 -17.35 8.52
N LEU A 93 7.79 -17.69 7.57
CA LEU A 93 6.50 -18.32 7.83
C LEU A 93 6.32 -19.50 6.88
N ASP A 94 6.03 -20.67 7.43
CA ASP A 94 5.60 -21.84 6.68
C ASP A 94 4.07 -21.90 6.69
N ILE A 95 3.45 -21.79 5.52
CA ILE A 95 2.00 -21.92 5.34
C ILE A 95 1.66 -23.28 4.74
N SER A 96 0.58 -23.90 5.20
CA SER A 96 0.18 -25.25 4.80
C SER A 96 -1.32 -25.49 4.77
N GLU A 97 -2.13 -24.58 5.34
CA GLU A 97 -3.58 -24.70 5.41
C GLU A 97 -4.28 -23.39 5.03
N GLU A 98 -5.57 -23.46 4.70
CA GLU A 98 -6.36 -22.29 4.32
C GLU A 98 -6.46 -21.25 5.46
N ALA A 99 -6.42 -21.70 6.71
CA ALA A 99 -6.43 -20.80 7.87
C ALA A 99 -5.21 -19.85 7.89
N ASP A 100 -4.07 -20.27 7.34
CA ASP A 100 -2.85 -19.45 7.27
C ASP A 100 -3.02 -18.22 6.38
N MET A 101 -3.98 -18.23 5.45
CA MET A 101 -4.27 -17.08 4.56
C MET A 101 -4.70 -15.83 5.34
N LYS A 102 -5.24 -16.02 6.55
CA LYS A 102 -5.71 -14.95 7.43
C LYS A 102 -4.61 -14.34 8.29
N ILE A 103 -3.41 -14.93 8.33
CA ILE A 103 -2.28 -14.41 9.11
C ILE A 103 -1.97 -12.99 8.64
N ARG A 104 -1.92 -12.04 9.59
CA ARG A 104 -1.65 -10.63 9.30
C ARG A 104 -0.18 -10.45 8.96
N VAL A 105 0.08 -9.64 7.94
CA VAL A 105 1.42 -9.29 7.46
C VAL A 105 1.52 -7.78 7.38
N ILE A 106 2.56 -7.22 7.98
CA ILE A 106 2.97 -5.84 7.84
C ILE A 106 4.25 -5.85 7.02
N LYS A 107 4.23 -5.14 5.90
CA LYS A 107 5.36 -5.02 4.97
C LYS A 107 5.72 -3.54 4.90
N SER A 108 6.93 -3.16 5.28
CA SER A 108 7.45 -1.79 5.13
C SER A 108 7.84 -1.52 3.68
N SER A 109 8.02 -0.25 3.29
CA SER A 109 8.38 0.06 1.91
C SER A 109 9.73 -0.52 1.48
N GLU A 110 10.67 -0.70 2.40
CA GLU A 110 12.03 -1.24 2.20
C GLU A 110 12.14 -2.78 2.27
N ALA A 111 11.06 -3.47 2.61
CA ALA A 111 11.12 -4.92 2.79
C ALA A 111 11.12 -5.71 1.47
N THR A 112 11.96 -6.73 1.40
CA THR A 112 11.97 -7.76 0.36
C THR A 112 11.12 -8.95 0.80
N VAL A 113 10.19 -9.37 -0.06
CA VAL A 113 9.34 -10.54 0.18
C VAL A 113 9.75 -11.67 -0.75
N LYS A 114 10.06 -12.84 -0.19
CA LYS A 114 10.42 -14.04 -0.93
C LYS A 114 9.40 -15.15 -0.70
N LEU A 115 8.89 -15.70 -1.79
CA LEU A 115 7.97 -16.83 -1.82
C LEU A 115 8.70 -18.03 -2.44
N ALA A 116 8.97 -19.06 -1.63
CA ALA A 116 9.78 -20.20 -2.05
C ALA A 116 9.27 -20.83 -3.35
N TYR A 117 10.20 -21.07 -4.28
CA TYR A 117 9.93 -21.67 -5.61
C TYR A 117 8.96 -20.89 -6.53
N ILE A 118 8.47 -19.72 -6.09
CA ILE A 118 7.63 -18.81 -6.88
C ILE A 118 8.47 -17.62 -7.34
N GLY A 119 9.06 -16.87 -6.40
CA GLY A 119 9.85 -15.68 -6.73
C GLY A 119 10.05 -14.75 -5.54
N GLU A 120 10.65 -13.59 -5.81
CA GLU A 120 10.85 -12.54 -4.81
C GLU A 120 10.40 -11.18 -5.35
N ILE A 121 9.97 -10.33 -4.43
CA ILE A 121 9.54 -8.95 -4.65
C ILE A 121 10.52 -8.09 -3.87
N GLU A 122 11.44 -7.48 -4.59
CA GLU A 122 12.35 -6.48 -4.03
C GLU A 122 11.64 -5.12 -3.94
N PRO A 123 12.02 -4.28 -2.96
CA PRO A 123 11.53 -2.91 -2.89
C PRO A 123 12.06 -2.11 -4.09
N GLY A 124 11.16 -1.63 -4.94
CA GLY A 124 11.48 -0.62 -5.96
C GLY A 124 11.38 0.81 -5.41
N GLU A 125 11.77 1.80 -6.22
CA GLU A 125 11.71 3.22 -5.85
C GLU A 125 10.31 3.69 -5.42
N THR A 126 9.27 3.08 -6.00
CA THR A 126 7.85 3.36 -5.73
C THR A 126 7.21 2.34 -4.80
N ALA A 127 7.99 1.47 -4.15
CA ALA A 127 7.44 0.49 -3.22
C ALA A 127 6.75 1.18 -2.05
N ASN A 128 5.58 0.68 -1.67
CA ASN A 128 4.84 1.15 -0.51
C ASN A 128 4.91 0.13 0.63
N GLY A 129 4.84 0.64 1.85
CA GLY A 129 4.47 -0.15 3.01
C GLY A 129 2.96 -0.34 3.08
N TYR A 130 2.53 -1.46 3.64
CA TYR A 130 1.10 -1.76 3.80
C TYR A 130 0.88 -2.86 4.83
N ILE A 131 -0.33 -2.87 5.37
CA ILE A 131 -0.82 -3.91 6.27
C ILE A 131 -1.81 -4.78 5.51
N THR A 132 -1.52 -6.07 5.42
CA THR A 132 -2.32 -7.05 4.67
C THR A 132 -2.41 -8.38 5.44
N ASN A 133 -2.87 -9.43 4.78
CA ASN A 133 -2.77 -10.80 5.24
C ASN A 133 -1.98 -11.64 4.22
N VAL A 134 -1.67 -12.89 4.53
CA VAL A 134 -0.99 -13.81 3.60
C VAL A 134 -1.73 -13.90 2.26
N GLU A 135 -3.05 -13.98 2.28
CA GLU A 135 -3.87 -13.99 1.06
C GLU A 135 -3.61 -12.76 0.17
N GLY A 136 -3.68 -11.57 0.76
CA GLY A 136 -3.46 -10.30 0.06
C GLY A 136 -2.04 -10.17 -0.47
N LEU A 137 -1.05 -10.68 0.26
CA LEU A 137 0.33 -10.76 -0.20
C LEU A 137 0.48 -11.66 -1.43
N LEU A 138 -0.11 -12.87 -1.39
CA LEU A 138 -0.08 -13.81 -2.51
C LEU A 138 -0.86 -13.28 -3.73
N ASN A 139 -1.97 -12.60 -3.51
CA ASN A 139 -2.75 -11.97 -4.59
C ASN A 139 -1.96 -10.84 -5.28
N ARG A 140 -1.16 -10.06 -4.55
CA ARG A 140 -0.24 -9.07 -5.14
C ARG A 140 0.81 -9.74 -6.02
N MET A 141 1.41 -10.84 -5.56
CA MET A 141 2.35 -11.61 -6.40
C MET A 141 1.66 -12.18 -7.65
N LYS A 142 0.44 -12.70 -7.50
CA LYS A 142 -0.36 -13.22 -8.61
C LYS A 142 -0.58 -12.16 -9.68
N GLN A 143 -0.95 -10.94 -9.29
CA GLN A 143 -1.13 -9.81 -10.22
C GLN A 143 0.16 -9.46 -10.99
N GLN A 144 1.31 -9.48 -10.31
CA GLN A 144 2.61 -9.23 -10.97
C GLN A 144 2.93 -10.31 -12.01
N ILE A 145 2.70 -11.59 -11.68
CA ILE A 145 2.92 -12.71 -12.61
C ILE A 145 1.92 -12.64 -13.77
N GLU A 146 0.68 -12.23 -13.53
CA GLU A 146 -0.31 -12.02 -14.59
C GLU A 146 0.10 -10.90 -15.56
N HIS A 147 0.63 -9.80 -15.03
CA HIS A 147 1.18 -8.72 -15.84
C HIS A 147 2.37 -9.19 -16.67
N LEU A 148 3.32 -9.91 -16.05
CA LEU A 148 4.48 -10.47 -16.75
C LEU A 148 4.06 -11.45 -17.86
N LYS A 149 3.07 -12.30 -17.58
CA LYS A 149 2.49 -13.21 -18.58
C LYS A 149 1.91 -12.42 -19.76
N LYS A 150 1.16 -11.35 -19.50
CA LYS A 150 0.55 -10.52 -20.54
C LYS A 150 1.63 -9.84 -21.39
N ALA A 151 2.64 -9.24 -20.75
CA ALA A 151 3.76 -8.62 -21.43
C ALA A 151 4.52 -9.61 -22.33
N ALA A 152 4.74 -10.85 -21.87
CA ALA A 152 5.39 -11.90 -22.66
C ALA A 152 4.56 -12.37 -23.87
N GLN A 153 3.23 -12.20 -23.85
CA GLN A 153 2.34 -12.59 -24.94
C GLN A 153 2.10 -11.46 -25.96
N GLU A 154 2.12 -10.21 -25.51
CA GLU A 154 1.77 -9.02 -26.31
C GLU A 154 2.98 -8.19 -26.76
N GLY A 155 4.20 -8.54 -26.32
CA GLY A 155 5.43 -7.84 -26.68
C GLY A 155 5.83 -8.04 -28.15
N ASP A 156 6.78 -7.20 -28.62
CA ASP A 156 7.31 -7.21 -29.99
C ASP A 156 7.90 -8.57 -30.40
N GLU A 157 8.44 -9.31 -29.42
CA GLU A 157 8.82 -10.73 -29.54
C GLU A 157 8.04 -11.53 -28.51
N ALA A 158 7.10 -12.35 -28.98
CA ALA A 158 6.33 -13.23 -28.10
C ALA A 158 7.25 -14.30 -27.48
N ASP A 159 7.38 -14.27 -26.15
CA ASP A 159 8.14 -15.25 -25.37
C ASP A 159 7.18 -16.30 -24.80
N GLU A 160 6.94 -17.34 -25.60
CA GLU A 160 6.08 -18.46 -25.21
C GLU A 160 6.62 -19.23 -24.01
N GLU A 161 7.94 -19.25 -23.81
CA GLU A 161 8.57 -19.95 -22.68
C GLU A 161 8.23 -19.23 -21.37
N THR A 162 8.42 -17.91 -21.32
CA THR A 162 8.07 -17.08 -20.16
C THR A 162 6.58 -17.10 -19.89
N ALA A 163 5.74 -17.01 -20.93
CA ALA A 163 4.29 -17.11 -20.77
C ALA A 163 3.87 -18.47 -20.17
N THR A 164 4.53 -19.56 -20.58
CA THR A 164 4.27 -20.91 -20.05
C THR A 164 4.73 -21.05 -18.60
N LYS A 165 5.91 -20.52 -18.26
CA LYS A 165 6.40 -20.46 -16.87
C LYS A 165 5.42 -19.71 -15.96
N CYS A 166 4.96 -18.53 -16.39
CA CYS A 166 3.98 -17.74 -15.65
C CYS A 166 2.66 -18.51 -15.44
N LYS A 167 2.14 -19.18 -16.47
CA LYS A 167 0.93 -20.03 -16.33
C LYS A 167 1.11 -21.12 -15.27
N ASN A 168 2.27 -21.78 -15.25
CA ASN A 168 2.56 -22.82 -14.26
C ASN A 168 2.68 -22.24 -12.84
N MET A 169 3.30 -21.08 -12.68
CA MET A 169 3.39 -20.37 -11.40
C MET A 169 2.02 -19.94 -10.88
N LEU A 170 1.14 -19.43 -11.74
CA LEU A 170 -0.23 -19.04 -11.37
C LEU A 170 -1.07 -20.25 -10.91
N LYS A 171 -0.90 -21.41 -11.55
CA LYS A 171 -1.54 -22.66 -11.10
C LYS A 171 -1.07 -23.05 -9.69
N LYS A 172 0.24 -23.02 -9.44
CA LYS A 172 0.80 -23.30 -8.10
C LYS A 172 0.29 -22.32 -7.05
N LEU A 173 0.33 -21.01 -7.33
CA LEU A 173 -0.20 -19.98 -6.43
C LEU A 173 -1.68 -20.19 -6.10
N THR A 174 -2.48 -20.60 -7.08
CA THR A 174 -3.91 -20.91 -6.85
C THR A 174 -4.08 -22.09 -5.90
N ARG A 175 -3.28 -23.16 -6.05
CA ARG A 175 -3.31 -24.30 -5.13
C ARG A 175 -2.87 -23.94 -3.72
N ILE A 176 -1.84 -23.09 -3.61
CA ILE A 176 -1.38 -22.56 -2.31
C ILE A 176 -2.48 -21.74 -1.63
N LEU A 177 -3.14 -20.84 -2.36
CA LEU A 177 -4.26 -20.04 -1.84
C LEU A 177 -5.42 -20.91 -1.31
N TRP A 178 -5.61 -22.10 -1.87
CA TRP A 178 -6.63 -23.07 -1.44
C TRP A 178 -6.13 -24.01 -0.33
N GLY A 179 -4.94 -23.78 0.22
CA GLY A 179 -4.34 -24.62 1.26
C GLY A 179 -3.97 -26.02 0.79
N GLN A 180 -3.81 -26.24 -0.53
CA GLN A 180 -3.53 -27.57 -1.10
C GLN A 180 -2.03 -27.86 -1.28
N GLU A 181 -1.20 -26.82 -1.23
CA GLU A 181 0.26 -26.93 -1.33
C GLU A 181 0.91 -26.00 -0.29
N PRO A 182 1.97 -26.45 0.41
CA PRO A 182 2.67 -25.61 1.37
C PRO A 182 3.58 -24.61 0.67
N LEU A 183 3.83 -23.48 1.33
CA LEU A 183 4.75 -22.45 0.85
C LEU A 183 5.52 -21.83 2.03
N LYS A 184 6.82 -21.58 1.81
CA LYS A 184 7.63 -20.77 2.73
C LYS A 184 7.64 -19.32 2.26
N ILE A 185 7.22 -18.43 3.14
CA ILE A 185 7.27 -16.97 2.98
C ILE A 185 8.44 -16.45 3.83
N THR A 186 9.22 -15.54 3.27
CA THR A 186 10.30 -14.86 3.98
C THR A 186 10.18 -13.35 3.72
N ILE A 187 10.19 -12.56 4.78
CA ILE A 187 10.22 -11.09 4.68
C ILE A 187 11.52 -10.63 5.32
N SER A 188 12.38 -10.00 4.53
CA SER A 188 13.63 -9.40 4.98
C SER A 188 13.47 -7.89 4.93
N ASP A 189 13.59 -7.22 6.06
CA ASP A 189 13.37 -5.79 6.17
C ASP A 189 14.55 -5.10 6.88
N PRO A 190 15.36 -4.33 6.14
CA PRO A 190 16.44 -3.54 6.71
C PRO A 190 15.99 -2.49 7.72
N SER A 191 14.78 -1.93 7.57
CA SER A 191 14.25 -0.87 8.44
C SER A 191 13.73 -1.37 9.79
N GLY A 192 13.41 -2.66 9.90
CA GLY A 192 12.86 -3.25 11.13
C GLY A 192 11.35 -3.11 11.30
N ASN A 193 10.64 -2.47 10.35
CA ASN A 193 9.23 -2.10 10.49
C ASN A 193 8.22 -3.19 10.07
N SER A 194 8.69 -4.24 9.38
CA SER A 194 7.86 -5.35 8.93
C SER A 194 7.59 -6.37 10.02
N ALA A 195 6.48 -7.10 9.90
CA ALA A 195 6.13 -8.18 10.81
C ALA A 195 5.16 -9.20 10.21
N ILE A 196 5.18 -10.41 10.78
CA ILE A 196 4.17 -11.45 10.55
C ILE A 196 3.55 -11.77 11.91
N ILE A 197 2.25 -11.53 12.05
CA ILE A 197 1.54 -11.70 13.33
C ILE A 197 1.00 -13.12 13.41
N SER A 198 1.86 -14.05 13.82
CA SER A 198 1.52 -15.46 14.05
C SER A 198 2.54 -16.15 14.94
N GLU A 199 2.09 -17.09 15.75
CA GLU A 199 2.98 -18.00 16.52
C GLU A 199 3.82 -18.90 15.59
N LYS A 200 3.34 -19.14 14.37
CA LYS A 200 4.07 -19.92 13.34
C LYS A 200 5.24 -19.13 12.73
N ALA A 201 5.34 -17.82 12.99
CA ALA A 201 6.36 -16.98 12.39
C ALA A 201 7.66 -17.00 13.21
N GLU A 202 8.78 -17.31 12.54
CA GLU A 202 10.10 -17.18 13.13
C GLU A 202 10.69 -15.80 12.84
N LYS A 203 10.96 -15.02 13.89
CA LYS A 203 11.70 -13.75 13.81
C LYS A 203 13.20 -13.98 14.07
N LYS A 204 14.06 -13.49 13.18
CA LYS A 204 15.52 -13.45 13.35
C LYS A 204 16.02 -12.04 13.05
N ARG A 205 17.14 -11.66 13.65
CA ARG A 205 17.88 -10.46 13.23
C ARG A 205 18.64 -10.77 11.94
N LEU A 206 18.63 -9.83 10.99
CA LEU A 206 19.41 -9.93 9.75
C LEU A 206 20.90 -9.67 10.01
#